data_AF-A0A3N5ULS3-F1
#
_entry.id   AF-A0A3N5ULS3-F1
#
_cell.length_a   1.000
_cell.length_b   1.000
_cell.length_c   1.000
_cell.angle_alpha   90.00
_cell.angle_beta   90.00
_cell.angle_gamma   90.00
#
_symmetry.space_group_name_H-M   'P 1'
#
loop_
_entity.id
_entity.type
_entity.pdbx_description
1 polymer ?
#
loop_
_entity_poly.entity_id
_entity_poly.type
_entity_poly.pdbx_seq_one_letter_code
_entity_poly.pdbx_strand_id
1 'polypeptide(L)'
;GDAPGHFGLAVKDYGHSTAPNRRYPDLLTQRLLKAALDGSPTPYSKDELDVLATHCTEAEDAATKVERRVEKSAAALLLESRIGERFDSIVTGASEKGTWVRLLNIPVEGKLVDGFEGLDVGERVRVQLIDTNVELGYIDFKKVSSSKHG
;
A
#
# COMPACT_ATOMS: atom_id res chain seq x y z
N GLY A 1 -21.52 16.15 -13.32
CA GLY A 1 -20.31 15.53 -13.89
C GLY A 1 -20.52 14.04 -13.77
N ASP A 2 -20.25 13.30 -14.83
CA ASP A 2 -20.37 11.84 -14.84
C ASP A 2 -19.45 11.25 -13.76
N ALA A 3 -19.94 10.31 -12.95
CA ALA A 3 -19.09 9.65 -11.97
C ALA A 3 -18.07 8.79 -12.75
N PRO A 4 -16.76 8.96 -12.52
CA PRO A 4 -15.78 8.11 -13.20
C PRO A 4 -16.02 6.66 -12.77
N GLY A 5 -16.35 5.79 -13.73
CA GLY A 5 -16.55 4.38 -13.45
C GLY A 5 -15.31 3.69 -12.88
N HIS A 6 -15.49 2.47 -12.38
CA HIS A 6 -14.42 1.72 -11.73
C HIS A 6 -13.62 0.90 -12.76
N PHE A 7 -12.47 1.42 -13.21
CA PHE A 7 -11.62 0.79 -14.24
C PHE A 7 -11.27 -0.68 -13.91
N GLY A 8 -10.78 -0.94 -12.70
CA GLY A 8 -10.36 -2.29 -12.29
C GLY A 8 -11.50 -3.33 -12.20
N LEU A 9 -12.76 -2.88 -12.23
CA LEU A 9 -13.95 -3.73 -12.20
C LEU A 9 -14.72 -3.70 -13.53
N ALA A 10 -14.28 -2.90 -14.50
CA ALA A 10 -14.95 -2.69 -15.78
C ALA A 10 -16.45 -2.31 -15.66
N VAL A 11 -16.81 -1.48 -14.66
CA VAL A 11 -18.19 -1.01 -14.44
C VAL A 11 -18.29 0.51 -14.50
N LYS A 12 -19.42 1.02 -14.99
CA LYS A 12 -19.68 2.47 -15.12
C LYS A 12 -20.10 3.12 -13.81
N ASP A 13 -20.95 2.45 -13.03
CA ASP A 13 -21.48 2.95 -11.77
C ASP A 13 -21.09 1.98 -10.65
N TYR A 14 -20.35 2.48 -9.67
CA TYR A 14 -19.93 1.70 -8.50
C TYR A 14 -19.89 2.57 -7.26
N GLY A 15 -20.35 2.01 -6.14
CA GLY A 15 -20.27 2.64 -4.83
C GLY A 15 -20.22 1.60 -3.72
N HIS A 16 -19.54 1.93 -2.63
CA HIS A 16 -19.49 1.09 -1.44
C HIS A 16 -20.83 1.13 -0.68
N SER A 17 -21.36 -0.02 -0.28
CA SER A 17 -22.66 -0.11 0.43
C SER A 17 -22.76 -1.21 1.49
N THR A 18 -21.78 -2.11 1.57
CA THR A 18 -21.85 -3.38 2.31
C THR A 18 -21.18 -3.37 3.69
N ALA A 19 -20.53 -2.28 4.10
CA ALA A 19 -19.76 -2.20 5.36
C ALA A 19 -19.99 -0.91 6.17
N PRO A 20 -21.25 -0.53 6.48
CA PRO A 20 -21.59 0.70 7.20
C PRO A 20 -21.00 0.80 8.61
N ASN A 21 -20.64 -0.34 9.23
CA ASN A 21 -20.04 -0.38 10.56
C ASN A 21 -18.59 0.11 10.61
N ARG A 22 -17.91 0.19 9.45
CA ARG A 22 -16.48 0.56 9.35
C ARG A 22 -16.15 1.50 8.19
N ARG A 23 -17.13 1.86 7.36
CA ARG A 23 -16.99 2.83 6.26
C ARG A 23 -18.17 3.79 6.27
N TYR A 24 -17.89 5.07 6.51
CA TYR A 24 -18.91 6.11 6.53
C TYR A 24 -19.63 6.31 5.18
N PRO A 25 -18.97 6.16 4.01
CA PRO A 25 -19.65 6.22 2.70
C PRO A 25 -20.81 5.20 2.56
N ASP A 26 -20.64 3.98 3.09
CA ASP A 26 -21.68 2.95 3.07
C ASP A 26 -22.90 3.37 3.92
N LEU A 27 -22.67 4.04 5.06
CA LEU A 27 -23.73 4.57 5.90
C LEU A 27 -24.52 5.70 5.19
N LEU A 28 -23.82 6.59 4.49
CA LEU A 28 -24.47 7.63 3.67
C LEU A 28 -25.32 7.01 2.56
N THR A 29 -24.78 6.01 1.87
CA THR A 29 -25.51 5.27 0.83
C THR A 29 -26.80 4.65 1.39
N GLN A 30 -26.75 4.02 2.56
CA GLN A 30 -27.93 3.45 3.20
C GLN A 30 -28.98 4.52 3.58
N ARG A 31 -28.55 5.68 4.07
CA ARG A 31 -29.46 6.80 4.39
C ARG A 31 -30.15 7.36 3.14
N LEU A 32 -29.41 7.53 2.05
CA LEU A 32 -29.94 7.98 0.76
C LEU A 32 -30.94 6.97 0.17
N LEU A 33 -30.59 5.68 0.17
CA LEU A 33 -31.47 4.61 -0.29
C LEU A 33 -32.76 4.55 0.53
N LYS A 34 -32.66 4.68 1.85
CA LYS A 34 -33.84 4.69 2.72
C LYS A 34 -34.77 5.87 2.39
N ALA A 35 -34.23 7.09 2.27
CA ALA A 35 -35.04 8.26 1.92
C ALA A 35 -35.73 8.11 0.56
N ALA A 36 -35.03 7.53 -0.43
CA ALA A 36 -35.59 7.26 -1.74
C ALA A 36 -36.73 6.23 -1.71
N LEU A 37 -36.58 5.15 -0.94
CA LEU A 37 -37.63 4.13 -0.75
C LEU A 37 -38.85 4.68 0.00
N ASP A 38 -38.61 5.56 0.98
CA ASP A 38 -39.66 6.19 1.80
C ASP A 38 -40.32 7.39 1.08
N GLY A 39 -39.88 7.76 -0.12
CA GLY A 39 -40.35 8.95 -0.85
C GLY A 39 -40.08 10.27 -0.13
N SER A 40 -39.14 10.28 0.82
CA SER A 40 -38.80 11.42 1.65
C SER A 40 -37.74 12.31 0.97
N PRO A 41 -37.62 13.59 1.37
CA PRO A 41 -36.54 14.45 0.89
C PRO A 41 -35.16 13.82 1.14
N THR A 42 -34.22 14.08 0.23
CA THR A 42 -32.82 13.64 0.43
C THR A 42 -32.27 14.23 1.73
N PRO A 43 -31.66 13.40 2.61
CA PRO A 43 -31.10 13.87 3.88
C PRO A 43 -29.87 14.75 3.71
N TYR A 44 -29.28 14.78 2.50
CA TYR A 44 -28.10 15.56 2.16
C TYR A 44 -28.29 16.29 0.84
N SER A 45 -27.85 17.53 0.80
CA SER A 45 -27.62 18.29 -0.43
C SER A 45 -26.37 17.79 -1.15
N LYS A 46 -26.23 18.16 -2.42
CA LYS A 46 -25.06 17.79 -3.22
C LYS A 46 -23.76 18.38 -2.65
N ASP A 47 -23.78 19.64 -2.23
CA ASP A 47 -22.60 20.31 -1.68
C ASP A 47 -22.14 19.65 -0.38
N GLU A 48 -23.09 19.22 0.47
CA GLU A 48 -22.77 18.43 1.67
C GLU A 48 -22.14 17.07 1.31
N LEU A 49 -22.64 16.39 0.28
CA LEU A 49 -22.08 15.12 -0.17
C LEU A 49 -20.66 15.28 -0.72
N ASP A 50 -20.37 16.36 -1.45
CA ASP A 50 -19.03 16.64 -2.00
C ASP A 50 -18.01 16.89 -0.86
N VAL A 51 -18.42 17.62 0.19
CA VAL A 51 -17.60 17.82 1.40
C VAL A 51 -17.38 16.50 2.14
N LEU A 52 -18.43 15.69 2.33
CA LEU A 52 -18.33 14.40 3.00
C LEU A 52 -17.47 13.40 2.23
N ALA A 53 -17.56 13.39 0.90
CA ALA A 53 -16.73 12.54 0.04
C ALA A 53 -15.25 12.90 0.16
N THR A 54 -14.92 14.18 0.16
CA THR A 54 -13.55 14.68 0.36
C THR A 54 -13.03 14.24 1.73
N HIS A 55 -13.82 14.47 2.79
CA HIS A 55 -13.44 14.08 4.15
C HIS A 55 -13.22 12.56 4.30
N CYS A 56 -14.10 11.74 3.71
CA CYS A 56 -13.94 10.28 3.76
C CYS A 56 -12.67 9.82 3.03
N THR A 57 -12.34 10.44 1.90
CA THR A 57 -11.11 10.15 1.14
C THR A 57 -9.86 10.48 1.97
N GLU A 58 -9.82 11.67 2.57
CA GLU A 58 -8.71 12.09 3.44
C GLU A 58 -8.54 11.16 4.66
N ALA A 59 -9.65 10.74 5.26
CA ALA A 59 -9.63 9.81 6.40
C ALA A 59 -9.14 8.41 5.99
N GLU A 60 -9.56 7.90 4.83
CA GLU A 60 -9.11 6.62 4.28
C GLU A 60 -7.62 6.64 3.93
N ASP A 61 -7.14 7.73 3.32
CA ASP A 61 -5.72 7.94 3.03
C ASP A 61 -4.87 8.00 4.31
N ALA A 62 -5.36 8.72 5.33
CA ALA A 62 -4.69 8.79 6.63
C ALA A 62 -4.61 7.43 7.32
N ALA A 63 -5.71 6.66 7.32
CA ALA A 63 -5.74 5.30 7.87
C ALA A 63 -4.77 4.38 7.12
N THR A 64 -4.82 4.38 5.78
CA THR A 64 -3.92 3.60 4.92
C THR A 64 -2.45 3.94 5.18
N LYS A 65 -2.13 5.21 5.40
CA LYS A 65 -0.77 5.65 5.72
C LYS A 65 -0.29 5.10 7.07
N VAL A 66 -1.16 5.08 8.07
CA VAL A 66 -0.84 4.51 9.39
C VAL A 66 -0.66 3.00 9.29
N GLU A 67 -1.57 2.30 8.62
CA GLU A 67 -1.51 0.85 8.41
C GLU A 67 -0.20 0.44 7.72
N ARG A 68 0.13 1.07 6.59
CA ARG A 68 1.41 0.84 5.89
C ARG A 68 2.64 1.08 6.77
N ARG A 69 2.60 2.06 7.68
CA ARG A 69 3.70 2.32 8.60
C ARG A 69 3.84 1.19 9.63
N VAL A 70 2.73 0.75 10.21
CA VAL A 70 2.71 -0.36 11.17
C VAL A 70 3.19 -1.65 10.53
N GLU A 71 2.75 -1.96 9.30
CA GLU A 71 3.22 -3.12 8.54
C GLU A 71 4.74 -3.08 8.31
N LYS A 72 5.28 -1.92 7.89
CA LYS A 72 6.73 -1.76 7.70
C LYS A 72 7.51 -1.91 9.01
N SER A 73 7.02 -1.35 10.11
CA SER A 73 7.63 -1.52 11.43
C SER A 73 7.61 -2.98 11.87
N ALA A 74 6.50 -3.69 11.67
CA ALA A 74 6.39 -5.11 11.97
C ALA A 74 7.33 -5.96 11.10
N ALA A 75 7.47 -5.62 9.81
CA ALA A 75 8.41 -6.26 8.90
C ALA A 75 9.88 -6.05 9.32
N ALA A 76 10.24 -4.83 9.73
CA ALA A 76 11.56 -4.52 10.25
C ALA A 76 11.85 -5.31 11.53
N LEU A 77 10.90 -5.35 12.47
CA LEU A 77 11.01 -6.11 13.71
C LEU A 77 11.17 -7.62 13.46
N LEU A 78 10.44 -8.16 12.49
CA LEU A 78 10.54 -9.57 12.09
C LEU A 78 11.95 -9.93 11.58
N LEU A 79 12.65 -8.99 10.95
CA LEU A 79 13.95 -9.21 10.33
C LEU A 79 15.15 -8.77 11.20
N GLU A 80 14.93 -8.01 12.27
CA GLU A 80 15.99 -7.44 13.12
C GLU A 80 16.99 -8.49 13.63
N SER A 81 16.50 -9.63 14.11
CA SER A 81 17.37 -10.71 14.60
C SER A 81 18.09 -11.49 13.49
N ARG A 82 17.86 -11.14 12.22
CA ARG A 82 18.35 -11.83 11.03
C ARG A 82 19.33 -10.98 10.23
N ILE A 83 19.78 -9.86 10.78
CA ILE A 83 20.80 -9.01 10.15
C ILE A 83 22.04 -9.85 9.81
N GLY A 84 22.53 -9.69 8.58
CA GLY A 84 23.61 -10.49 8.01
C GLY A 84 23.16 -11.73 7.25
N GLU A 85 21.91 -12.17 7.38
CA GLU A 85 21.37 -13.29 6.58
C GLU A 85 21.17 -12.91 5.11
N ARG A 86 21.17 -13.94 4.25
CA ARG A 86 21.00 -13.80 2.81
C ARG A 86 19.66 -14.33 2.37
N PHE A 87 19.04 -13.62 1.43
CA PHE A 87 17.70 -13.91 0.94
C PHE A 87 17.68 -13.88 -0.58
N ASP A 88 16.89 -14.78 -1.17
CA ASP A 88 16.52 -14.67 -2.58
C ASP A 88 15.38 -13.66 -2.71
N SER A 89 15.49 -12.76 -3.68
CA SER A 89 14.60 -11.61 -3.84
C SER A 89 14.34 -11.28 -5.31
N ILE A 90 13.36 -10.43 -5.55
CA ILE A 90 13.05 -9.84 -6.86
C ILE A 90 13.03 -8.32 -6.75
N VAL A 91 13.57 -7.62 -7.75
CA VAL A 91 13.52 -6.16 -7.85
C VAL A 91 12.09 -5.74 -8.15
N THR A 92 11.50 -4.89 -7.29
CA THR A 92 10.12 -4.41 -7.41
C THR A 92 10.03 -2.94 -7.83
N GLY A 93 11.13 -2.21 -7.73
CA GLY A 93 11.25 -0.85 -8.23
C GLY A 93 12.71 -0.49 -8.48
N ALA A 94 12.96 0.20 -9.58
CA ALA A 94 14.25 0.76 -9.93
C ALA A 94 14.00 2.16 -10.52
N SER A 95 14.51 3.21 -9.84
CA SER A 95 14.32 4.60 -10.25
C SER A 95 15.39 5.49 -9.63
N GLU A 96 15.43 6.77 -10.00
CA GLU A 96 16.30 7.77 -9.36
C GLU A 96 16.10 7.89 -7.84
N LYS A 97 14.91 7.55 -7.34
CA LYS A 97 14.59 7.58 -5.90
C LYS A 97 15.18 6.40 -5.13
N GLY A 98 15.66 5.39 -5.84
CA GLY A 98 16.25 4.18 -5.28
C GLY A 98 15.78 2.91 -5.97
N THR A 99 16.28 1.80 -5.43
CA THR A 99 15.98 0.45 -5.88
C THR A 99 15.41 -0.34 -4.71
N TRP A 100 14.34 -1.09 -4.94
CA TRP A 100 13.66 -1.90 -3.92
C TRP A 100 13.60 -3.36 -4.34
N VAL A 101 13.74 -4.22 -3.35
CA VAL A 101 13.68 -5.67 -3.51
C VAL A 101 12.66 -6.25 -2.56
N ARG A 102 11.90 -7.24 -3.03
CA ARG A 102 10.99 -8.04 -2.20
C ARG A 102 11.55 -9.44 -2.05
N LEU A 103 11.59 -9.93 -0.81
CA LEU A 103 12.02 -11.28 -0.52
C LEU A 103 11.01 -12.29 -1.08
N LEU A 104 11.48 -13.43 -1.58
CA LEU A 104 10.59 -14.42 -2.22
C LEU A 104 9.80 -15.26 -1.22
N ASN A 105 10.39 -15.58 -0.07
CA ASN A 105 9.80 -16.48 0.92
C ASN A 105 9.08 -15.75 2.06
N ILE A 106 9.29 -14.43 2.18
CA ILE A 106 8.72 -13.60 3.23
C ILE A 106 8.19 -12.35 2.51
N PRO A 107 6.93 -11.94 2.74
CA PRO A 107 6.33 -10.80 2.04
C PRO A 107 6.85 -9.46 2.58
N VAL A 108 8.17 -9.28 2.58
CA VAL A 108 8.88 -8.10 3.06
C VAL A 108 9.64 -7.47 1.89
N GLU A 109 9.51 -6.15 1.80
CA GLU A 109 10.21 -5.32 0.84
C GLU A 109 11.15 -4.36 1.57
N GLY A 110 12.33 -4.13 1.02
CA GLY A 110 13.31 -3.20 1.56
C GLY A 110 14.12 -2.53 0.46
N LYS A 111 14.92 -1.55 0.84
CA LYS A 111 15.74 -0.76 -0.08
C LYS A 111 17.05 -1.49 -0.35
N LEU A 112 17.45 -1.54 -1.61
CA LEU A 112 18.78 -1.99 -2.01
C LEU A 112 19.71 -0.77 -2.00
N VAL A 113 20.56 -0.65 -0.98
CA VAL A 113 21.43 0.52 -0.80
C VAL A 113 22.81 0.37 -1.44
N ASP A 114 23.16 -0.86 -1.86
CA ASP A 114 24.43 -1.18 -2.48
C ASP A 114 24.28 -2.29 -3.53
N GLY A 115 25.00 -2.16 -4.64
CA GLY A 115 24.96 -3.07 -5.78
C GLY A 115 23.65 -3.05 -6.56
N PHE A 116 22.99 -1.89 -6.60
CA PHE A 116 21.72 -1.69 -7.33
C PHE A 116 21.93 -1.25 -8.79
N GLU A 117 23.16 -0.94 -9.18
CA GLU A 117 23.49 -0.43 -10.51
C GLU A 117 23.17 -1.45 -11.60
N GLY A 118 22.45 -1.00 -12.63
CA GLY A 118 22.10 -1.82 -13.79
C GLY A 118 21.00 -2.86 -13.53
N LEU A 119 20.31 -2.82 -12.39
CA LEU A 119 19.16 -3.66 -12.12
C LEU A 119 17.87 -3.03 -12.63
N ASP A 120 17.02 -3.85 -13.24
CA ASP A 120 15.66 -3.48 -13.65
C ASP A 120 14.58 -4.27 -12.88
N VAL A 121 13.34 -3.77 -12.92
CA VAL A 121 12.17 -4.39 -12.29
C VAL A 121 11.95 -5.79 -12.85
N GLY A 122 11.71 -6.74 -11.94
CA GLY A 122 11.51 -8.15 -12.27
C GLY A 122 12.78 -9.00 -12.21
N GLU A 123 13.96 -8.40 -12.09
CA GLU A 123 15.20 -9.16 -11.93
C GLU A 123 15.27 -9.89 -10.58
N ARG A 124 15.76 -11.14 -10.61
CA ARG A 124 16.01 -11.92 -9.40
C ARG A 124 17.43 -11.71 -8.93
N VAL A 125 17.58 -11.34 -7.67
CA VAL A 125 18.89 -11.08 -7.06
C VAL A 125 18.94 -11.67 -5.65
N ARG A 126 20.13 -12.11 -5.25
CA ARG A 126 20.39 -12.51 -3.87
C ARG A 126 20.90 -11.29 -3.11
N VAL A 127 20.28 -11.03 -1.97
CA VAL A 127 20.59 -9.88 -1.13
C VAL A 127 20.96 -10.31 0.27
N GLN A 128 21.76 -9.50 0.96
CA GLN A 128 22.07 -9.65 2.37
C GLN A 128 21.38 -8.53 3.15
N LEU A 129 20.68 -8.87 4.22
CA LEU A 129 20.12 -7.89 5.14
C LEU A 129 21.28 -7.21 5.88
N ILE A 130 21.32 -5.88 5.87
CA ILE A 130 22.41 -5.14 6.50
C ILE A 130 21.95 -4.31 7.69
N ASP A 131 20.72 -3.80 7.67
CA ASP A 131 20.19 -2.96 8.73
C ASP A 131 18.65 -2.98 8.73
N THR A 132 18.09 -2.72 9.90
CA THR A 132 16.65 -2.52 10.11
C THR A 132 16.41 -1.40 11.11
N ASN A 133 15.44 -0.55 10.84
CA ASN A 133 14.95 0.44 11.80
C ASN A 133 13.46 0.24 12.04
N VAL A 134 13.10 -0.27 13.23
CA VAL A 134 11.72 -0.59 13.58
C VAL A 134 10.85 0.67 13.70
N GLU A 135 11.38 1.76 14.25
CA GLU A 135 10.62 3.01 14.47
C GLU A 135 10.20 3.70 13.17
N LEU A 136 11.09 3.64 12.16
CA LEU A 136 10.88 4.22 10.83
C LEU A 136 10.34 3.19 9.82
N GLY A 137 10.41 1.90 10.13
CA GLY A 137 10.03 0.81 9.22
C GLY A 137 11.00 0.68 8.03
N TYR A 138 12.29 0.94 8.24
CA TYR A 138 13.32 0.81 7.21
C TYR A 138 13.98 -0.57 7.28
N ILE A 139 14.28 -1.10 6.11
CA ILE A 139 14.91 -2.41 5.91
C ILE A 139 15.86 -2.24 4.74
N ASP A 140 17.15 -2.34 5.02
CA ASP A 140 18.19 -2.10 4.03
C ASP A 140 18.90 -3.40 3.68
N PHE A 141 19.10 -3.58 2.39
CA PHE A 141 19.75 -4.72 1.77
C PHE A 141 20.95 -4.26 0.95
N LYS A 142 21.93 -5.16 0.80
CA LYS A 142 22.96 -5.06 -0.24
C LYS A 142 22.94 -6.27 -1.15
N LYS A 143 23.29 -6.10 -2.43
CA LYS A 143 23.42 -7.23 -3.36
C LYS A 143 24.59 -8.11 -2.95
N VAL A 144 24.38 -9.42 -2.94
CA VAL A 144 25.48 -10.38 -2.74
C VAL A 144 26.23 -10.51 -4.05
N SER A 145 27.50 -10.09 -4.06
CA SER A 145 28.38 -10.29 -5.22
C SER A 145 28.62 -11.79 -5.42
N SER A 146 28.46 -12.28 -6.64
CA SER A 146 28.96 -13.60 -7.00
C SER A 146 30.48 -13.57 -6.87
N SER A 147 31.04 -14.33 -5.93
CA SER A 147 32.47 -14.58 -5.89
C SER A 147 32.89 -15.18 -7.23
N LYS A 148 33.61 -14.41 -8.04
CA LYS A 148 34.46 -14.97 -9.09
C LYS A 148 35.49 -15.82 -8.36
N HIS A 149 35.26 -17.13 -8.28
CA HIS A 149 36.36 -18.07 -8.09
C HIS A 149 37.25 -17.95 -9.33
N GLY A 150 38.55 -17.84 -9.09
CA GLY A 150 39.57 -17.46 -10.08
C GLY A 150 39.89 -18.50 -11.14
#